data_AF-A0A4Q6BT96-F1
#
_entry.id   AF-A0A4Q6BT96-F1
#
_cell.length_a   1.000
_cell.length_b   1.000
_cell.length_c   1.000
_cell.angle_alpha   90.00
_cell.angle_beta   90.00
_cell.angle_gamma   90.00
#
_symmetry.space_group_name_H-M   'P 1'
#
loop_
_entity.id
_entity.type
_entity.pdbx_description
1 polymer ?
#
loop_
_entity_poly.entity_id
_entity_poly.type
_entity_poly.pdbx_seq_one_letter_code
_entity_poly.pdbx_strand_id
1 'polypeptide(L)'
;MQAIADLFSDDQSFAASGSLSATSDSFSSYAARIVAAAATDASTAASALERRQSSYDAASDALSSETGVNVDEETARLSELQQQYSTAAQILSVLNDMFDALLAAAKS
;
A
#
# COMPACT_ATOMS: atom_id res chain seq x y z
N MET A 1 -23.85 -29.51 46.99
CA MET A 1 -24.12 -28.64 45.83
C MET A 1 -24.19 -27.16 46.20
N GLN A 2 -24.72 -26.79 47.37
CA GLN A 2 -24.79 -25.39 47.83
C GLN A 2 -23.42 -24.70 47.95
N ALA A 3 -22.43 -25.37 48.56
CA ALA A 3 -21.06 -24.84 48.69
C ALA A 3 -20.35 -24.52 47.36
N ILE A 4 -20.73 -25.16 46.24
CA ILE A 4 -20.16 -24.84 44.91
C ILE A 4 -20.85 -23.60 44.33
N ALA A 5 -22.16 -23.46 44.55
CA ALA A 5 -22.90 -22.26 44.15
C ALA A 5 -22.46 -21.02 44.94
N ASP A 6 -22.19 -21.20 46.23
CA ASP A 6 -21.67 -20.14 47.11
C ASP A 6 -20.25 -19.74 46.67
N LEU A 7 -19.37 -20.71 46.37
CA LEU A 7 -18.03 -20.41 45.82
C LEU A 7 -18.06 -19.63 44.49
N PHE A 8 -19.11 -19.80 43.68
CA PHE A 8 -19.29 -19.05 42.44
C PHE A 8 -19.74 -17.60 42.65
N SER A 9 -20.32 -17.32 43.81
CA SER A 9 -21.00 -16.07 44.15
C SER A 9 -20.24 -15.25 45.19
N ASP A 10 -19.44 -15.91 46.03
CA ASP A 10 -18.60 -15.30 47.05
C ASP A 10 -17.36 -14.66 46.42
N ASP A 11 -16.92 -13.56 47.04
CA ASP A 11 -15.72 -12.85 46.61
C ASP A 11 -14.47 -13.70 46.85
N GLN A 12 -13.71 -13.90 45.78
CA GLN A 12 -12.38 -14.49 45.82
C GLN A 12 -11.34 -13.47 45.37
N SER A 13 -10.16 -13.53 45.99
CA SER A 13 -9.05 -12.67 45.61
C SER A 13 -8.33 -13.25 44.40
N PHE A 14 -8.28 -12.48 43.32
CA PHE A 14 -7.54 -12.78 42.11
C PHE A 14 -6.33 -11.86 41.99
N ALA A 15 -5.16 -12.46 41.78
CA ALA A 15 -3.94 -11.72 41.47
C ALA A 15 -4.01 -11.08 40.08
N ALA A 16 -3.14 -10.11 39.82
CA ALA A 16 -3.00 -9.53 38.49
C ALA A 16 -2.48 -10.59 37.50
N SER A 17 -3.02 -10.59 36.28
CA SER A 17 -2.65 -11.52 35.21
C SER A 17 -2.80 -10.86 33.85
N GLY A 18 -1.70 -10.76 33.09
CA GLY A 18 -1.69 -10.09 31.79
C GLY A 18 -2.14 -8.63 31.90
N SER A 19 -3.19 -8.27 31.15
CA SER A 19 -3.82 -6.93 31.16
C SER A 19 -4.83 -6.73 32.31
N LEU A 20 -5.14 -7.79 33.08
CA LEU A 20 -6.11 -7.74 34.18
C LEU A 20 -5.40 -7.41 35.51
N SER A 21 -5.79 -6.31 36.14
CA SER A 21 -5.32 -5.94 37.47
C SER A 21 -5.86 -6.87 38.56
N ALA A 22 -5.15 -6.95 39.69
CA ALA A 22 -5.61 -7.68 40.86
C ALA A 22 -6.96 -7.16 41.33
N THR A 23 -7.86 -8.05 41.70
CA THR A 23 -9.25 -7.72 42.07
C THR A 23 -9.79 -8.75 43.06
N SER A 24 -10.73 -8.34 43.91
CA SER A 24 -11.54 -9.27 44.68
C SER A 24 -12.95 -9.24 44.10
N ASP A 25 -13.43 -10.36 43.60
CA ASP A 25 -14.74 -10.45 42.94
C ASP A 25 -15.22 -11.91 42.93
N SER A 26 -16.47 -12.13 42.55
CA SER A 26 -16.98 -13.48 42.30
C SER A 26 -16.28 -14.13 41.10
N PHE A 27 -16.20 -15.46 41.09
CA PHE A 27 -15.62 -16.19 39.97
C PHE A 27 -16.32 -15.89 38.63
N SER A 28 -17.65 -15.71 38.65
CA SER A 28 -18.44 -15.38 37.45
C SER A 28 -18.06 -14.03 36.84
N SER A 29 -17.86 -13.01 37.67
CA SER A 29 -17.43 -11.67 37.24
C SER A 29 -16.01 -11.70 36.71
N TYR A 30 -15.09 -12.39 37.39
CA TYR A 30 -13.71 -12.53 36.93
C TYR A 30 -13.62 -13.24 35.57
N ALA A 31 -14.41 -14.31 35.37
CA ALA A 31 -14.50 -14.99 34.08
C ALA A 31 -15.03 -14.06 32.97
N ALA A 32 -16.07 -13.26 33.26
CA ALA A 32 -16.59 -12.27 32.31
C ALA A 32 -15.53 -11.21 31.95
N ARG A 33 -14.70 -10.78 32.92
CA ARG A 33 -13.60 -9.84 32.69
C ARG A 33 -12.51 -10.42 31.80
N ILE A 34 -12.18 -11.71 31.93
CA ILE A 34 -11.23 -12.39 31.04
C ILE A 34 -11.74 -12.35 29.59
N VAL A 35 -13.01 -12.70 29.38
CA VAL A 35 -13.63 -12.69 28.04
C VAL A 35 -13.66 -11.26 27.48
N ALA A 36 -14.02 -10.27 28.30
CA ALA A 36 -14.03 -8.87 27.91
C ALA A 36 -12.62 -8.35 27.54
N ALA A 37 -11.59 -8.75 28.29
CA ALA A 37 -10.20 -8.40 27.99
C ALA A 37 -9.76 -9.00 26.64
N ALA A 38 -10.02 -10.30 26.42
CA ALA A 38 -9.71 -10.95 25.16
C ALA A 38 -10.45 -10.31 23.96
N ALA A 39 -11.72 -9.94 24.14
CA ALA A 39 -12.49 -9.23 23.12
C ALA A 39 -11.93 -7.83 22.83
N THR A 40 -11.49 -7.12 23.86
CA THR A 40 -10.86 -5.79 23.73
C THR A 40 -9.52 -5.87 23.00
N ASP A 41 -8.70 -6.87 23.33
CA ASP A 41 -7.42 -7.12 22.67
C ASP A 41 -7.63 -7.47 21.19
N ALA A 42 -8.60 -8.35 20.90
CA ALA A 42 -8.96 -8.71 19.52
C ALA A 42 -9.46 -7.50 18.72
N SER A 43 -10.33 -6.67 19.31
CA SER A 43 -10.84 -5.44 18.68
C SER A 43 -9.73 -4.42 18.42
N THR A 44 -8.80 -4.27 19.36
CA THR A 44 -7.64 -3.39 19.21
C THR A 44 -6.71 -3.89 18.12
N ALA A 45 -6.46 -5.20 18.05
CA ALA A 45 -5.65 -5.81 17.01
C ALA A 45 -6.29 -5.66 15.62
N ALA A 46 -7.61 -5.86 15.51
CA ALA A 46 -8.34 -5.66 14.27
C ALA A 46 -8.26 -4.19 13.79
N SER A 47 -8.47 -3.23 14.69
CA SER A 47 -8.34 -1.80 14.39
C SER A 47 -6.90 -1.39 14.03
N ALA A 48 -5.89 -2.06 14.61
CA ALA A 48 -4.50 -1.85 14.24
C ALA A 48 -4.17 -2.44 12.86
N LEU A 49 -4.74 -3.60 12.52
CA LEU A 49 -4.60 -4.23 11.21
C LEU A 49 -5.23 -3.34 10.11
N GLU A 50 -6.46 -2.86 10.32
CA GLU A 50 -7.15 -1.99 9.37
C GLU A 50 -6.33 -0.73 9.07
N ARG A 51 -5.84 -0.04 10.10
CA ARG A 51 -4.97 1.15 9.91
C ARG A 51 -3.69 0.85 9.15
N ARG A 52 -3.08 -0.31 9.42
CA ARG A 52 -1.87 -0.77 8.70
C ARG A 52 -2.19 -1.07 7.25
N GLN A 53 -3.34 -1.70 6.97
CA GLN A 53 -3.79 -1.97 5.61
C GLN A 53 -4.02 -0.67 4.84
N SER A 54 -4.76 0.30 5.41
CA SER A 54 -4.96 1.59 4.75
C SER A 54 -3.66 2.34 4.48
N SER A 55 -2.68 2.25 5.40
CA SER A 55 -1.37 2.88 5.20
C SER A 55 -0.55 2.16 4.12
N TYR A 56 -0.66 0.83 4.05
CA TYR A 56 -0.03 0.03 3.00
C TYR A 56 -0.62 0.34 1.63
N ASP A 57 -1.96 0.37 1.52
CA ASP A 57 -2.66 0.67 0.28
C ASP A 57 -2.29 2.07 -0.22
N ALA A 58 -2.31 3.08 0.67
CA ALA A 58 -1.90 4.44 0.33
C ALA A 58 -0.44 4.53 -0.16
N ALA A 59 0.48 3.78 0.47
CA ALA A 59 1.88 3.73 0.04
C ALA A 59 2.04 2.99 -1.29
N SER A 60 1.27 1.93 -1.51
CA SER A 60 1.23 1.18 -2.77
C SER A 60 0.70 2.05 -3.92
N ASP A 61 -0.38 2.80 -3.68
CA ASP A 61 -0.97 3.72 -4.65
C ASP A 61 -0.02 4.87 -4.98
N ALA A 62 0.65 5.43 -3.97
CA ALA A 62 1.66 6.47 -4.17
C ALA A 62 2.85 5.94 -5.00
N LEU A 63 3.33 4.74 -4.68
CA LEU A 63 4.40 4.10 -5.45
C LEU A 63 3.96 3.81 -6.89
N SER A 64 2.75 3.27 -7.08
CA SER A 64 2.18 3.01 -8.41
C SER A 64 1.95 4.30 -9.20
N SER A 65 1.68 5.42 -8.54
CA SER A 65 1.51 6.72 -9.21
C SER A 65 2.85 7.31 -9.65
N GLU A 66 3.89 7.18 -8.83
CA GLU A 66 5.24 7.69 -9.13
C GLU A 66 5.96 6.81 -10.17
N THR A 67 5.84 5.49 -10.03
CA THR A 67 6.50 4.51 -10.90
C THR A 67 5.64 4.07 -12.07
N GLY A 68 4.36 4.43 -12.04
CA GLY A 68 3.42 4.16 -13.12
C GLY A 68 3.80 4.95 -14.35
N VAL A 69 3.88 4.25 -15.48
CA VAL A 69 4.02 4.89 -16.79
C VAL A 69 2.68 4.79 -17.50
N ASN A 70 2.19 5.93 -18.00
CA ASN A 70 1.03 5.93 -18.87
C ASN A 70 1.49 5.46 -20.27
N VAL A 71 1.17 4.22 -20.63
CA VAL A 71 1.60 3.59 -21.89
C VAL A 71 1.09 4.38 -23.10
N ASP A 72 -0.06 5.05 -23.01
CA ASP A 72 -0.58 5.87 -24.11
C ASP A 72 0.26 7.15 -24.28
N GLU A 73 0.68 7.79 -23.18
CA GLU A 73 1.61 8.94 -23.25
C GLU A 73 2.98 8.52 -23.76
N GLU A 74 3.55 7.42 -23.28
CA GLU A 74 4.85 6.94 -23.74
C GLU A 74 4.79 6.46 -25.20
N THR A 75 3.66 5.88 -25.64
CA THR A 75 3.44 5.52 -27.04
C THR A 75 3.29 6.76 -27.93
N ALA A 76 2.57 7.80 -27.47
CA ALA A 76 2.49 9.07 -28.19
C ALA A 76 3.87 9.72 -28.33
N ARG A 77 4.67 9.71 -27.25
CA ARG A 77 6.06 10.20 -27.26
C ARG A 77 6.94 9.39 -28.19
N LEU A 78 6.84 8.07 -28.19
CA LEU A 78 7.54 7.19 -29.13
C LEU A 78 7.14 7.48 -30.57
N SER A 79 5.86 7.67 -30.86
CA SER A 79 5.37 8.01 -32.20
C SER A 79 5.90 9.38 -32.65
N GLU A 80 5.96 10.35 -31.75
CA GLU A 80 6.54 11.66 -32.05
C GLU A 80 8.04 11.56 -32.34
N LEU A 81 8.80 10.82 -31.53
CA LEU A 81 10.22 10.55 -31.82
C LEU A 81 10.39 9.86 -33.17
N GLN A 82 9.58 8.83 -33.47
CA GLN A 82 9.63 8.12 -34.75
C GLN A 82 9.37 9.07 -35.93
N GLN A 83 8.37 9.95 -35.81
CA GLN A 83 8.09 10.95 -36.83
C GLN A 83 9.25 11.93 -36.99
N GLN A 84 9.82 12.44 -35.91
CA GLN A 84 10.98 13.34 -35.95
C GLN A 84 12.19 12.67 -36.62
N TYR A 85 12.47 11.40 -36.33
CA TYR A 85 13.53 10.64 -37.00
C TYR A 85 13.27 10.45 -38.50
N SER A 86 12.02 10.12 -38.89
CA SER A 86 11.64 10.01 -40.31
C SER A 86 11.82 11.36 -41.03
N THR A 87 11.40 12.46 -40.42
CA THR A 87 11.58 13.80 -40.97
C THR A 87 13.07 14.15 -41.09
N ALA A 88 13.88 13.85 -40.07
CA ALA A 88 15.33 14.06 -40.12
C ALA A 88 15.98 13.29 -41.28
N ALA A 89 15.59 12.03 -41.50
CA ALA A 89 16.08 11.23 -42.61
C ALA A 89 15.71 11.83 -43.98
N GLN A 90 14.48 12.35 -44.12
CA GLN A 90 14.06 13.06 -45.34
C GLN A 90 14.88 14.33 -45.57
N ILE A 91 15.12 15.14 -44.53
CA ILE A 91 15.96 16.33 -44.61
C ILE A 91 17.38 15.95 -45.04
N LEU A 92 17.96 14.89 -44.46
CA LEU A 92 19.27 14.38 -44.87
C LEU A 92 19.31 13.96 -46.34
N SER A 93 18.26 13.32 -46.84
CA SER A 93 18.15 12.97 -48.27
C SER A 93 18.17 14.22 -49.14
N VAL A 94 17.36 15.22 -48.81
CA VAL A 94 17.30 16.49 -49.55
C VAL A 94 18.65 17.21 -49.51
N LEU A 95 19.33 17.21 -48.37
CA LEU A 95 20.66 17.80 -48.26
C LEU A 95 21.69 17.09 -49.14
N ASN A 96 21.66 15.76 -49.21
CA ASN A 96 22.53 15.00 -50.13
C ASN A 96 22.25 15.38 -51.60
N ASP A 97 20.99 15.45 -52.00
CA ASP A 97 20.61 15.86 -53.36
C ASP A 97 21.12 17.29 -53.68
N MET A 98 21.04 18.21 -52.71
CA MET A 98 21.58 19.57 -52.87
C MET A 98 23.11 19.59 -52.95
N PHE A 99 23.80 18.76 -52.17
CA PHE A 99 25.25 18.62 -52.23
C PHE A 99 25.71 18.07 -53.59
N ASP A 100 25.03 17.05 -54.11
CA ASP A 100 25.33 16.47 -55.42
C ASP A 100 25.10 17.47 -56.55
N ALA A 101 24.00 18.22 -56.51
CA ALA A 101 23.71 19.29 -57.47
C ALA A 101 24.79 20.39 -57.45
N LEU A 102 25.24 20.80 -56.25
CA LEU A 102 26.32 21.77 -56.09
C LEU A 102 27.64 21.25 -56.67
N LEU A 103 27.99 20.00 -56.40
CA LEU A 103 29.19 19.36 -56.96
C LEU A 103 29.14 19.27 -58.49
N ALA A 104 27.96 19.01 -59.06
CA ALA A 104 27.79 18.97 -60.51
C ALA A 104 27.99 20.36 -61.14
N ALA A 105 27.42 21.41 -60.55
CA ALA A 105 27.58 22.79 -61.02
C ALA A 105 29.02 23.30 -60.87
N ALA A 106 29.75 22.88 -59.84
CA ALA A 106 31.16 23.26 -59.65
C ALA A 106 32.13 22.56 -60.63
N LYS A 107 31.69 21.46 -61.28
CA LYS A 107 32.48 20.68 -62.25
C LYS A 107 32.22 21.07 -63.70
N SER A 108 31.21 21.92 -63.97
CA SER A 108 30.96 22.55 -65.27
C SER A 108 31.70 23.87 -65.40
#